data_AF-A0A7R8XEX5-F1
#
_entry.id   AF-A0A7R8XEX5-F1
#
_cell.length_a   1.000
_cell.length_b   1.000
_cell.length_c   1.000
_cell.angle_alpha   90.00
_cell.angle_beta   90.00
_cell.angle_gamma   90.00
#
_symmetry.space_group_name_H-M   'P 1'
#
loop_
_entity.id
_entity.type
_entity.pdbx_description
1 polymer ?
#
loop_
_entity_poly.entity_id
_entity_poly.type
_entity_poly.pdbx_seq_one_letter_code
_entity_poly.pdbx_strand_id
1 'polypeptide(L)'
;MFLFVKDGYAVLIENGTLTWSLDEPPLLMDLHLRVPVGKLVAVVGQVGPGKFSLLSAFLGDMEKVSGLVNVMGEVAYVPQEAWFRNATVKDNVIFGKTYNDSFYKAILSLVQDLPILPASDMTETGEKGIHLSGGQKQRVEWSVYLYFLKSMSLSLSLVTILLHGISLALIINSNIALSKWAEMASLNHTMDTSQRNSYIAAYSALGLSYGELHEG
;
A
#
# COMPACT_ATOMS: atom_id res chain seq x y z
N MET A 1 -7.22 -18.83 20.01
CA MET A 1 -6.43 -20.08 19.82
C MET A 1 -6.29 -20.32 18.32
N PHE A 2 -5.12 -20.04 17.76
CA PHE A 2 -4.85 -20.23 16.33
C PHE A 2 -4.48 -21.70 16.10
N LEU A 3 -5.32 -22.43 15.36
CA LEU A 3 -5.06 -23.80 14.95
C LEU A 3 -4.11 -23.78 13.74
N PHE A 4 -2.89 -24.28 13.95
CA PHE A 4 -1.95 -24.51 12.85
C PHE A 4 -2.43 -25.72 12.03
N VAL A 5 -3.23 -25.46 10.99
CA VAL A 5 -3.61 -26.49 10.01
C VAL A 5 -2.56 -26.56 8.92
N LYS A 6 -2.02 -27.75 8.63
CA LYS A 6 -0.89 -28.02 7.74
C LYS A 6 -1.33 -28.14 6.25
N ASP A 7 -2.08 -27.16 5.73
CA ASP A 7 -2.79 -27.30 4.44
C ASP A 7 -2.09 -26.70 3.21
N GLY A 8 -0.80 -26.36 3.27
CA GLY A 8 -0.08 -25.86 2.10
C GLY A 8 -0.55 -24.47 1.60
N TYR A 9 -1.37 -23.78 2.38
CA TYR A 9 -1.80 -22.40 2.17
C TYR A 9 -1.02 -21.45 3.08
N ALA A 10 -0.49 -20.36 2.51
CA ALA A 10 0.11 -19.27 3.27
C ALA A 10 -0.95 -18.40 3.97
N VAL A 11 -2.12 -18.23 3.34
CA VAL A 11 -3.30 -17.56 3.94
C VAL A 11 -4.53 -18.43 3.69
N LEU A 12 -5.27 -18.72 4.75
CA LEU A 12 -6.52 -19.48 4.72
C LEU A 12 -7.58 -18.73 5.52
N ILE A 13 -8.64 -18.30 4.83
CA ILE A 13 -9.84 -17.71 5.41
C ILE A 13 -11.05 -18.49 4.92
N GLU A 14 -11.88 -18.97 5.84
CA GLU A 14 -13.12 -19.70 5.53
C GLU A 14 -14.28 -19.14 6.35
N ASN A 15 -15.34 -18.70 5.66
CA ASN A 15 -16.49 -18.02 6.26
C ASN A 15 -16.08 -16.88 7.22
N GLY A 16 -15.02 -16.14 6.88
CA GLY A 16 -14.43 -15.14 7.76
C GLY A 16 -15.29 -13.88 7.85
N THR A 17 -15.71 -13.53 9.06
CA THR A 17 -16.35 -12.24 9.34
C THR A 17 -15.48 -11.45 10.32
N LEU A 18 -15.03 -10.25 9.91
CA LEU A 18 -14.09 -9.42 10.67
C LEU A 18 -14.57 -7.98 10.83
N THR A 19 -14.21 -7.39 11.96
CA THR A 19 -14.53 -6.01 12.36
C THR A 19 -13.32 -5.31 12.97
N TRP A 20 -13.32 -3.98 13.01
CA TRP A 20 -12.27 -3.21 13.70
C TRP A 20 -12.43 -3.24 15.22
N SER A 21 -13.68 -3.34 15.69
CA SER A 21 -14.02 -3.49 17.11
C SER A 21 -15.26 -4.36 17.24
N LEU A 22 -15.36 -5.15 18.31
CA LEU A 22 -16.53 -5.99 18.58
C LEU A 22 -17.82 -5.18 18.79
N ASP A 23 -17.69 -3.88 19.07
CA ASP A 23 -18.82 -2.94 19.19
C ASP A 23 -19.25 -2.32 17.85
N GLU A 24 -18.49 -2.55 16.78
CA GLU A 24 -18.74 -2.00 15.44
C GLU A 24 -19.28 -3.08 14.49
N PRO A 25 -20.09 -2.67 13.49
CA PRO A 25 -20.60 -3.62 12.49
C PRO A 25 -19.44 -4.24 11.70
N PRO A 26 -19.54 -5.54 11.34
CA PRO A 26 -18.52 -6.20 10.55
C PRO A 26 -18.30 -5.53 9.20
N LEU A 27 -17.04 -5.30 8.86
CA LEU A 27 -16.65 -4.66 7.59
C LEU A 27 -16.35 -5.70 6.51
N LEU A 28 -15.71 -6.81 6.90
CA LEU A 28 -15.47 -7.95 6.01
C LEU A 28 -16.43 -9.07 6.41
N MET A 29 -17.26 -9.52 5.47
CA MET A 29 -18.29 -10.53 5.71
C MET A 29 -18.16 -11.66 4.70
N ASP A 30 -18.40 -12.89 5.17
CA ASP A 30 -18.38 -14.11 4.35
C ASP A 30 -17.13 -14.23 3.45
N LEU A 31 -15.97 -13.92 4.03
CA LEU A 31 -14.71 -13.97 3.29
C LEU A 31 -14.24 -15.41 3.14
N HIS A 32 -13.98 -15.81 1.89
CA HIS A 32 -13.37 -17.08 1.52
C HIS A 32 -12.11 -16.83 0.70
N LEU A 33 -10.95 -17.08 1.30
CA LEU A 33 -9.67 -16.83 0.65
C LEU A 33 -8.69 -17.96 0.94
N ARG A 34 -8.10 -18.51 -0.12
CA ARG A 34 -7.06 -19.55 -0.02
C ARG A 34 -5.88 -19.17 -0.89
N VAL A 35 -4.76 -18.79 -0.27
CA VAL A 35 -3.52 -18.42 -0.95
C VAL A 35 -2.49 -19.53 -0.76
N PRO A 36 -2.15 -20.31 -1.80
CA PRO A 36 -1.16 -21.39 -1.66
C PRO A 36 0.24 -20.84 -1.37
N VAL A 37 1.06 -21.61 -0.66
CA VAL A 37 2.46 -21.26 -0.41
C VAL A 37 3.22 -21.13 -1.74
N GLY A 38 4.07 -20.10 -1.84
CA GLY A 38 4.89 -19.84 -3.02
C GLY A 38 4.13 -19.25 -4.21
N LYS A 39 2.90 -18.78 -4.02
CA LYS A 39 2.13 -18.10 -5.06
C LYS A 39 2.18 -16.58 -4.90
N LEU A 40 2.29 -15.91 -6.05
CA LEU A 40 2.12 -14.48 -6.18
C LEU A 40 0.63 -14.18 -6.43
N VAL A 41 0.01 -13.41 -5.54
CA VAL A 41 -1.41 -13.06 -5.60
C VAL A 41 -1.54 -11.54 -5.53
N ALA A 42 -2.42 -10.98 -6.37
CA ALA A 42 -2.77 -9.57 -6.35
C ALA A 42 -4.25 -9.40 -5.99
N VAL A 43 -4.56 -8.41 -5.14
CA VAL A 43 -5.93 -8.04 -4.78
C VAL A 43 -6.29 -6.76 -5.53
N VAL A 44 -7.35 -6.82 -6.34
CA VAL A 44 -7.83 -5.68 -7.15
C VAL A 44 -9.31 -5.43 -6.85
N GLY A 45 -9.74 -4.17 -6.98
CA GLY A 45 -11.12 -3.75 -6.71
C GLY A 45 -11.24 -2.22 -6.69
N GLN A 46 -12.45 -1.69 -6.47
CA GLN A 46 -12.69 -0.23 -6.37
C GLN A 46 -11.98 0.41 -5.16
N VAL A 47 -11.63 1.70 -5.23
CA VAL A 47 -11.08 2.43 -4.08
C VAL A 47 -12.11 2.46 -2.96
N GLY A 48 -11.71 2.05 -1.76
CA GLY A 48 -12.58 1.86 -0.61
C GLY A 48 -11.91 1.03 0.48
N PRO A 49 -12.58 0.83 1.62
CA PRO A 49 -11.95 0.27 2.83
C PRO A 49 -11.59 -1.22 2.71
N GLY A 50 -12.20 -1.96 1.79
CA GLY A 50 -12.11 -3.42 1.74
C GLY A 50 -10.71 -3.99 1.49
N LYS A 51 -9.84 -3.31 0.71
CA LYS A 51 -8.48 -3.81 0.41
C LYS A 51 -7.52 -3.63 1.58
N PHE A 52 -7.53 -2.44 2.18
CA PHE A 52 -6.71 -2.16 3.36
C PHE A 52 -7.17 -2.99 4.55
N SER A 53 -8.49 -3.10 4.76
CA SER A 53 -9.04 -3.94 5.82
C SER A 53 -8.67 -5.41 5.60
N LEU A 54 -8.65 -5.90 4.35
CA LEU A 54 -8.17 -7.25 4.05
C LEU A 54 -6.69 -7.45 4.41
N LEU A 55 -5.82 -6.46 4.14
CA LEU A 55 -4.42 -6.52 4.55
C LEU A 55 -4.28 -6.49 6.08
N SER A 56 -5.02 -5.62 6.76
CA SER A 56 -5.07 -5.55 8.23
C SER A 56 -5.58 -6.85 8.87
N ALA A 57 -6.53 -7.53 8.22
CA ALA A 57 -6.98 -8.86 8.63
C ALA A 57 -5.84 -9.89 8.56
N PHE A 58 -4.93 -9.80 7.59
CA PHE A 58 -3.75 -10.69 7.51
C PHE A 58 -2.70 -10.36 8.57
N LEU A 59 -2.59 -9.10 8.96
CA LEU A 59 -1.67 -8.65 10.01
C LEU A 59 -2.18 -8.97 11.42
N GLY A 60 -3.46 -9.30 11.55
CA GLY A 60 -4.10 -9.57 12.85
C GLY A 60 -4.58 -8.31 13.57
N ASP A 61 -4.70 -7.19 12.87
CA ASP A 61 -5.15 -5.90 13.43
C ASP A 61 -6.68 -5.80 13.54
N MET A 62 -7.42 -6.76 13.00
CA MET A 62 -8.89 -6.81 13.04
C MET A 62 -9.38 -7.96 13.93
N GLU A 63 -10.51 -7.73 14.59
CA GLU A 63 -11.18 -8.72 15.42
C GLU A 63 -12.00 -9.69 14.56
N LYS A 64 -11.86 -10.98 14.85
CA LYS A 64 -12.61 -12.04 14.17
C LYS A 64 -13.92 -12.33 14.89
N VAL A 65 -15.04 -11.99 14.26
CA VAL A 65 -16.38 -12.29 14.76
C VAL A 65 -16.71 -13.78 14.55
N SER A 66 -16.45 -14.31 13.36
CA SER A 66 -16.71 -15.71 13.03
C SER A 66 -15.80 -16.25 11.92
N GLY A 67 -15.81 -17.57 11.73
CA GLY A 67 -15.04 -18.27 10.70
C GLY A 67 -13.62 -18.65 11.12
N LEU A 68 -12.82 -19.05 10.14
CA LEU A 68 -11.41 -19.38 10.26
C LEU A 68 -10.58 -18.30 9.58
N VAL A 69 -9.54 -17.81 10.26
CA VAL A 69 -8.51 -16.92 9.71
C VAL A 69 -7.17 -17.48 10.16
N ASN A 70 -6.33 -17.88 9.22
CA ASN A 70 -5.02 -18.47 9.48
C ASN A 70 -3.99 -17.89 8.48
N VAL A 71 -2.90 -17.36 9.01
CA VAL A 71 -1.77 -16.82 8.25
C VAL A 71 -0.51 -17.53 8.72
N MET A 72 0.22 -18.15 7.80
CA MET A 72 1.41 -18.94 8.12
C MET A 72 2.70 -18.13 7.98
N GLY A 73 3.54 -18.19 9.02
CA GLY A 73 4.90 -17.63 9.00
C GLY A 73 4.98 -16.16 9.39
N GLU A 74 6.15 -15.57 9.17
CA GLU A 74 6.37 -14.13 9.37
C GLU A 74 5.80 -13.34 8.19
N VAL A 75 5.08 -12.25 8.48
CA VAL A 75 4.52 -11.36 7.47
C VAL A 75 5.40 -10.11 7.34
N ALA A 76 5.76 -9.76 6.11
CA ALA A 76 6.38 -8.48 5.79
C ALA A 76 5.31 -7.55 5.18
N TYR A 77 5.13 -6.38 5.78
CA TYR A 77 4.18 -5.37 5.33
C TYR A 77 4.93 -4.13 4.84
N VAL A 78 4.54 -3.65 3.66
CA VAL A 78 5.04 -2.40 3.10
C VAL A 78 3.85 -1.44 3.04
N PRO A 79 3.80 -0.40 3.89
CA PRO A 79 2.70 0.56 3.88
C PRO A 79 2.72 1.39 2.60
N GLN A 80 1.58 1.96 2.23
CA GLN A 80 1.46 2.88 1.10
C GLN A 80 2.33 4.13 1.29
N GLU A 81 2.43 4.62 2.53
CA GLU A 81 3.30 5.73 2.91
C GLU A 81 4.33 5.23 3.92
N ALA A 82 5.61 5.54 3.68
CA ALA A 82 6.68 5.12 4.56
C ALA A 82 6.61 5.83 5.91
N TRP A 83 6.53 5.05 6.99
CA TRP A 83 6.56 5.58 8.35
C TRP A 83 7.99 5.75 8.84
N PHE A 84 8.35 6.98 9.25
CA PHE A 84 9.63 7.28 9.89
C PHE A 84 9.53 7.08 11.40
N ARG A 85 10.35 6.17 11.93
CA ARG A 85 10.60 6.07 13.37
C ARG A 85 11.49 7.22 13.79
N ASN A 86 11.33 7.69 15.03
CA ASN A 86 12.30 8.61 15.64
C ASN A 86 13.60 7.85 15.92
N ALA A 87 14.43 7.71 14.89
CA ALA A 87 15.67 6.94 14.88
C ALA A 87 16.61 7.50 13.79
N THR A 88 17.77 6.88 13.61
CA THR A 88 18.68 7.25 12.51
C THR A 88 18.12 6.83 11.15
N VAL A 89 18.62 7.42 10.06
CA VAL A 89 18.27 6.97 8.70
C VAL A 89 18.62 5.50 8.51
N LYS A 90 19.79 5.07 8.98
CA LYS A 90 20.23 3.67 8.96
C LYS A 90 19.23 2.74 9.64
N ASP A 91 18.74 3.10 10.83
CA ASP A 91 17.77 2.29 11.57
C ASP A 91 16.41 2.24 10.88
N ASN A 92 16.00 3.34 10.24
CA ASN A 92 14.78 3.36 9.42
C ASN A 92 14.92 2.48 8.16
N VAL A 93 16.10 2.42 7.54
CA VAL A 93 16.34 1.54 6.37
C VAL A 93 16.43 0.06 6.75
N ILE A 94 17.12 -0.27 7.85
CA ILE A 94 17.26 -1.66 8.33
C ILE A 94 15.96 -2.17 8.96
N PHE A 95 15.19 -1.27 9.57
CA PHE A 95 13.89 -1.53 10.19
C PHE A 95 13.90 -2.73 11.17
N GLY A 96 14.98 -2.87 11.94
CA GLY A 96 15.13 -3.92 12.97
C GLY A 96 15.57 -5.29 12.47
N LYS A 97 15.91 -5.45 11.17
CA LYS A 97 16.56 -6.67 10.65
C LYS A 97 18.04 -6.71 11.03
N THR A 98 18.66 -7.89 10.94
CA THR A 98 20.10 -8.04 11.19
C THR A 98 20.91 -7.24 10.16
N TYR A 99 21.85 -6.42 10.63
CA TYR A 99 22.68 -5.61 9.74
C TYR A 99 23.57 -6.48 8.85
N ASN A 100 23.44 -6.30 7.53
CA ASN A 100 24.31 -6.90 6.52
C ASN A 100 24.98 -5.77 5.73
N ASP A 101 26.28 -5.59 5.94
CA ASP A 101 27.06 -4.48 5.38
C ASP A 101 27.05 -4.47 3.84
N SER A 102 27.26 -5.63 3.21
CA SER A 102 27.28 -5.75 1.75
C SER A 102 25.92 -5.44 1.13
N PHE A 103 24.85 -5.93 1.76
CA PHE A 103 23.49 -5.68 1.33
C PHE A 103 23.12 -4.20 1.48
N TYR A 104 23.39 -3.63 2.66
CA TYR A 104 23.09 -2.25 2.98
C TYR A 104 23.85 -1.27 2.08
N LYS A 105 25.16 -1.45 1.87
CA LYS A 105 25.95 -0.63 0.93
C LYS A 105 25.40 -0.69 -0.50
N ALA A 106 24.92 -1.86 -0.93
CA ALA A 106 24.34 -2.01 -2.25
C ALA A 106 22.92 -1.37 -2.37
N ILE A 107 22.20 -1.16 -1.27
CA ILE A 107 21.00 -0.32 -1.24
C ILE A 107 21.40 1.15 -1.32
N LEU A 108 22.38 1.57 -0.51
CA LEU A 108 22.88 2.96 -0.53
C LEU A 108 23.44 3.36 -1.89
N SER A 109 24.09 2.45 -2.64
CA SER A 109 24.59 2.76 -3.98
C SER A 109 23.49 3.03 -5.01
N LEU A 110 22.26 2.56 -4.77
CA LEU A 110 21.10 2.82 -5.62
C LEU A 110 20.44 4.17 -5.32
N VAL A 111 20.63 4.69 -4.11
CA VAL A 111 20.12 6.00 -3.69
C VAL A 111 21.30 6.96 -3.62
N GLN A 112 21.65 7.52 -4.78
CA GLN A 112 22.59 8.62 -4.86
C GLN A 112 22.07 9.78 -3.97
N ASP A 113 22.97 10.46 -3.27
CA ASP A 113 22.70 11.66 -2.46
C ASP A 113 22.19 11.50 -1.02
N LEU A 114 22.15 10.29 -0.47
CA LEU A 114 22.07 10.13 1.00
C LEU A 114 23.23 10.80 1.79
N PRO A 115 24.46 10.94 1.25
CA PRO A 115 25.57 11.62 1.93
C PRO A 115 25.38 13.11 2.23
N ILE A 116 24.36 13.78 1.68
CA ILE A 116 24.13 15.23 1.86
C ILE A 116 23.54 15.54 3.25
N LEU A 117 23.30 14.53 4.09
CA LEU A 117 22.84 14.73 5.47
C LEU A 117 24.00 15.08 6.41
N PRO A 118 23.79 15.94 7.43
CA PRO A 118 24.85 16.39 8.36
C PRO A 118 25.67 15.26 8.99
N ALA A 119 25.05 14.11 9.25
CA ALA A 119 25.70 12.91 9.79
C ALA A 119 25.52 11.68 8.87
N SER A 120 25.32 11.90 7.56
CA SER A 120 25.03 10.84 6.59
C SER A 120 23.89 9.92 7.06
N ASP A 121 24.07 8.60 7.07
CA ASP A 121 23.07 7.63 7.48
C ASP A 121 22.84 7.55 9.00
N MET A 122 23.71 8.18 9.81
CA MET A 122 23.53 8.32 11.26
C MET A 122 22.68 9.54 11.63
N THR A 123 22.22 10.32 10.64
CA THR A 123 21.35 11.48 10.88
C THR A 123 20.03 11.05 11.48
N GLU A 124 19.62 11.71 12.57
CA GLU A 124 18.32 11.49 13.20
C GLU A 124 17.20 12.08 12.34
N THR A 125 16.19 11.26 12.03
CA THR A 125 15.06 11.70 11.19
C THR A 125 14.05 12.54 11.97
N GLY A 126 13.99 12.38 13.29
CA GLY A 126 12.91 12.91 14.13
C GLY A 126 11.59 12.18 13.92
N GLU A 127 10.58 12.49 14.74
CA GLU A 127 9.23 11.93 14.60
C GLU A 127 8.63 12.30 13.23
N LYS A 128 8.14 11.30 12.48
CA LYS A 128 7.61 11.46 11.11
C LYS A 128 8.56 12.11 10.10
N GLY A 129 9.87 12.14 10.39
CA GLY A 129 10.89 12.70 9.49
C GLY A 129 10.98 14.23 9.51
N ILE A 130 10.57 14.90 10.60
CA ILE A 130 10.51 16.37 10.68
C ILE A 130 11.85 17.07 10.44
N HIS A 131 12.98 16.40 10.67
CA HIS A 131 14.31 16.96 10.44
C HIS A 131 14.78 16.83 8.98
N LEU A 132 13.98 16.24 8.09
CA LEU A 132 14.30 16.05 6.68
C LEU A 132 13.51 17.04 5.81
N SER A 133 14.20 17.67 4.86
CA SER A 133 13.51 18.33 3.74
C SER A 133 12.71 17.31 2.92
N GLY A 134 11.69 17.76 2.18
CA GLY A 134 10.83 16.86 1.38
C GLY A 134 11.60 15.92 0.43
N GLY A 135 12.64 16.43 -0.24
CA GLY A 135 13.48 15.60 -1.11
C GLY A 135 14.38 14.61 -0.35
N GLN A 136 14.86 14.97 0.85
CA GLN A 136 15.59 14.04 1.72
C GLN A 136 14.68 12.95 2.25
N LYS A 137 13.47 13.32 2.69
CA LYS A 137 12.44 12.38 3.13
C LYS A 137 12.20 11.34 2.03
N GLN A 138 11.87 11.78 0.82
CA GLN A 138 11.61 10.89 -0.30
C GLN A 138 12.77 9.91 -0.56
N ARG A 139 14.03 10.37 -0.55
CA ARG A 139 15.21 9.48 -0.74
C ARG A 139 15.35 8.42 0.34
N VAL A 140 15.07 8.76 1.60
CA VAL A 140 15.06 7.77 2.67
C VAL A 140 13.93 6.78 2.47
N GLU A 141 12.73 7.22 2.09
CA GLU A 141 11.61 6.32 1.76
C GLU A 141 12.01 5.34 0.64
N TRP A 142 12.63 5.83 -0.44
CA TRP A 142 13.17 4.98 -1.51
C TRP A 142 14.18 3.96 -1.00
N SER A 143 15.07 4.35 -0.09
CA SER A 143 16.05 3.45 0.51
C SER A 143 15.37 2.34 1.30
N VAL A 144 14.32 2.67 2.05
CA VAL A 144 13.48 1.69 2.77
C VAL A 144 12.82 0.73 1.78
N TYR A 145 12.17 1.25 0.72
CA TYR A 145 11.53 0.43 -0.30
C TYR A 145 12.51 -0.50 -1.01
N LEU A 146 13.69 -0.02 -1.38
CA LEU A 146 14.72 -0.82 -2.04
C LEU A 146 15.28 -1.90 -1.11
N TYR A 147 15.45 -1.60 0.18
CA TYR A 147 15.84 -2.59 1.18
C TYR A 147 14.82 -3.72 1.27
N PHE A 148 13.52 -3.39 1.34
CA PHE A 148 12.44 -4.38 1.29
C PHE A 148 12.43 -5.17 -0.03
N LEU A 149 12.47 -4.50 -1.18
CA LEU A 149 12.44 -5.14 -2.49
C LEU A 149 13.61 -6.10 -2.70
N LYS A 150 14.79 -5.80 -2.16
CA LYS A 150 15.96 -6.66 -2.30
C LYS A 150 15.97 -7.80 -1.29
N SER A 151 15.23 -7.68 -0.18
CA SER A 151 14.99 -8.79 0.74
C SER A 151 13.95 -9.78 0.19
N MET A 152 13.15 -9.36 -0.79
CA MET A 152 12.21 -10.19 -1.54
C MET A 152 12.91 -10.96 -2.69
N SER A 153 12.29 -12.04 -3.17
CA SER A 153 12.79 -12.76 -4.34
C SER A 153 12.72 -11.90 -5.60
N LEU A 154 13.69 -12.05 -6.52
CA LEU A 154 13.78 -11.25 -7.76
C LEU A 154 12.47 -11.21 -8.57
N SER A 155 11.75 -12.34 -8.64
CA SER A 155 10.45 -12.44 -9.29
C SER A 155 9.38 -11.54 -8.65
N LEU A 156 9.36 -11.46 -7.32
CA LEU A 156 8.40 -10.66 -6.58
C LEU A 156 8.71 -9.18 -6.75
N SER A 157 9.99 -8.80 -6.70
CA SER A 157 10.43 -7.41 -6.89
C SER A 157 10.07 -6.89 -8.28
N LEU A 158 10.24 -7.69 -9.33
CA LEU A 158 9.87 -7.31 -10.71
C LEU A 158 8.37 -7.09 -10.87
N VAL A 159 7.55 -7.95 -10.27
CA VAL A 159 6.09 -7.80 -10.32
C VAL A 159 5.65 -6.58 -9.52
N THR A 160 6.23 -6.34 -8.34
CA THR A 160 5.93 -5.13 -7.56
C THR A 160 6.26 -3.86 -8.33
N ILE A 161 7.42 -3.79 -8.99
CA ILE A 161 7.79 -2.65 -9.84
C ILE A 161 6.79 -2.47 -10.98
N LEU A 162 6.39 -3.55 -11.65
CA LEU A 162 5.43 -3.51 -12.75
C LEU A 162 4.04 -3.04 -12.28
N LEU A 163 3.53 -3.59 -11.18
CA LEU A 163 2.25 -3.18 -10.60
C LEU A 163 2.27 -1.71 -10.15
N HIS A 164 3.38 -1.26 -9.54
CA HIS A 164 3.53 0.13 -9.14
C HIS A 164 3.61 1.07 -10.35
N GLY A 165 4.32 0.68 -11.42
CA GLY A 165 4.37 1.42 -12.68
C GLY A 165 2.99 1.55 -13.34
N ILE A 166 2.20 0.47 -13.35
CA ILE A 166 0.80 0.50 -13.83
C ILE A 166 -0.03 1.45 -12.96
N SER A 167 0.11 1.38 -11.63
CA SER A 167 -0.61 2.28 -10.71
C SER A 167 -0.28 3.75 -10.97
N LEU A 168 1.00 4.09 -11.17
CA LEU A 168 1.43 5.45 -11.47
C LEU A 168 0.86 5.93 -12.82
N ALA A 169 0.87 5.07 -13.84
CA ALA A 169 0.27 5.39 -15.13
C ALA A 169 -1.24 5.65 -15.02
N LEU A 170 -1.96 4.86 -14.22
CA LEU A 170 -3.38 5.09 -13.95
C LEU A 170 -3.62 6.42 -13.23
N ILE A 171 -2.83 6.74 -12.19
CA ILE A 171 -2.94 8.01 -11.47
C ILE A 171 -2.68 9.20 -12.39
N ILE A 172 -1.64 9.14 -13.21
CA ILE A 172 -1.32 10.21 -14.18
C ILE A 172 -2.47 10.37 -15.19
N ASN A 173 -2.99 9.26 -15.72
CA ASN A 173 -4.11 9.28 -16.66
C ASN A 173 -5.37 9.88 -16.01
N SER A 174 -5.67 9.53 -14.76
CA SER A 174 -6.77 10.13 -14.00
C SER A 174 -6.58 11.63 -13.79
N ASN A 175 -5.38 12.08 -13.44
CA ASN A 175 -5.08 13.50 -13.24
C ASN A 175 -5.18 14.32 -14.55
N ILE A 176 -4.73 13.77 -15.68
CA ILE A 176 -4.88 14.41 -17.00
C ILE A 176 -6.35 14.47 -17.41
N ALA A 177 -7.11 13.42 -17.15
CA ALA A 177 -8.54 13.42 -17.44
C ALA A 177 -9.27 14.48 -16.60
N LEU A 178 -8.91 14.61 -15.31
CA LEU A 178 -9.46 15.63 -14.41
C LEU A 178 -9.11 17.04 -14.88
N SER A 179 -7.87 17.27 -15.33
CA SER A 179 -7.46 18.59 -15.82
C SER A 179 -8.22 18.98 -17.09
N LYS A 180 -8.40 18.04 -18.03
CA LYS A 180 -9.19 18.28 -19.26
C LYS A 180 -10.66 18.53 -18.95
N TRP A 181 -11.23 17.80 -17.99
CA TRP A 181 -12.59 18.02 -17.54
C TRP A 181 -12.77 19.39 -16.88
N ALA A 182 -11.85 19.79 -16.00
CA ALA A 182 -11.88 21.10 -15.34
C ALA A 182 -11.76 22.24 -16.36
N GLU A 183 -10.89 22.09 -17.36
CA GLU A 183 -10.75 23.03 -18.47
C GLU A 183 -12.05 23.14 -19.28
N MET A 184 -12.64 22.01 -19.66
CA MET A 184 -13.94 21.97 -20.35
C MET A 184 -15.07 22.59 -19.53
N ALA A 185 -15.12 22.35 -18.22
CA ALA A 185 -16.11 22.94 -17.31
C ALA A 185 -15.95 24.47 -17.17
N SER A 186 -14.71 24.96 -17.19
CA SER A 186 -14.40 26.40 -17.14
C SER A 186 -14.75 27.14 -18.43
N LEU A 187 -14.60 26.48 -19.58
CA LEU A 187 -14.91 27.02 -20.91
C LEU A 187 -16.40 26.95 -21.24
N ASN A 188 -17.09 25.92 -20.74
CA ASN A 188 -18.48 25.64 -21.07
C ASN A 188 -19.34 25.86 -19.81
N HIS A 189 -19.81 27.10 -19.61
CA HIS A 189 -20.71 27.47 -18.50
C HIS A 189 -22.03 26.66 -18.46
N THR A 190 -22.29 25.82 -19.47
CA THR A 190 -23.31 24.77 -19.45
C THR A 190 -22.67 23.44 -19.88
N MET A 191 -22.31 22.60 -18.92
CA MET A 191 -21.83 21.24 -19.23
C MET A 191 -22.99 20.36 -19.70
N ASP A 192 -22.87 19.79 -20.89
CA ASP A 192 -23.81 18.81 -21.41
C ASP A 192 -23.88 17.58 -20.49
N THR A 193 -25.09 17.22 -20.09
CA THR A 193 -25.40 16.15 -19.13
C THR A 193 -24.93 14.79 -19.63
N SER A 194 -24.97 14.56 -20.95
CA SER A 194 -24.51 13.32 -21.58
C SER A 194 -22.99 13.16 -21.49
N GLN A 195 -22.26 14.25 -21.76
CA GLN A 195 -20.80 14.27 -21.71
C GLN A 195 -20.31 14.11 -20.27
N ARG A 196 -20.94 14.79 -19.31
CA ARG A 196 -20.70 14.63 -17.87
C ARG A 196 -20.88 13.18 -17.41
N ASN A 197 -21.98 12.53 -17.79
CA ASN A 197 -22.28 11.16 -17.38
C ASN A 197 -21.29 10.14 -17.96
N SER A 198 -20.78 10.37 -19.18
CA SER A 198 -19.75 9.53 -19.80
C SER A 198 -18.43 9.59 -19.04
N TYR A 199 -18.03 10.78 -18.58
CA TYR A 199 -16.85 10.94 -17.72
C TYR A 199 -17.07 10.28 -16.35
N ILE A 200 -18.21 10.51 -15.70
CA ILE A 200 -18.55 9.86 -14.41
C ILE A 200 -18.51 8.32 -14.53
N ALA A 201 -19.03 7.75 -15.62
CA ALA A 201 -18.98 6.31 -15.87
C ALA A 201 -17.54 5.81 -16.04
N ALA A 202 -16.70 6.53 -16.78
CA ALA A 202 -15.28 6.19 -16.93
C ALA A 202 -14.52 6.28 -15.58
N TYR A 203 -14.80 7.29 -14.76
CA TYR A 203 -14.20 7.43 -13.43
C TYR A 203 -14.67 6.35 -12.44
N SER A 204 -15.96 5.99 -12.51
CA SER A 204 -16.53 4.89 -11.73
C SER A 204 -15.89 3.54 -12.10
N ALA A 205 -15.63 3.32 -13.40
CA ALA A 205 -14.95 2.12 -13.90
C ALA A 205 -13.45 2.06 -13.53
N LEU A 206 -12.78 3.21 -13.42
CA LEU A 206 -11.38 3.32 -12.99
C LEU A 206 -11.21 3.35 -11.46
N GLY A 207 -12.30 3.25 -10.70
CA GLY A 207 -12.27 3.01 -9.25
C GLY A 207 -12.22 4.25 -8.38
N LEU A 208 -12.38 5.46 -8.92
CA LEU A 208 -12.56 6.68 -8.13
C LEU A 208 -14.07 6.90 -7.90
N SER A 209 -14.62 6.27 -6.87
CA SER A 209 -15.98 6.57 -6.42
C SER A 209 -16.00 7.94 -5.74
N TYR A 210 -16.78 8.88 -6.27
CA TYR A 210 -17.35 9.97 -5.47
C TYR A 210 -18.75 9.52 -5.08
N GLY A 211 -18.96 9.32 -3.79
CA GLY A 211 -20.25 8.90 -3.24
C GLY A 211 -21.33 9.97 -3.42
N GLU A 212 -22.53 9.48 -3.69
CA GLU A 212 -23.85 10.06 -3.40
C GLU A 212 -24.25 11.34 -4.14
N LEU A 213 -24.80 11.13 -5.33
CA LEU A 213 -26.02 11.86 -5.73
C LEU A 213 -27.19 11.27 -4.94
N HIS A 214 -27.57 11.93 -3.85
CA HIS A 214 -28.98 12.02 -3.49
C HIS A 214 -29.44 13.44 -3.78
N GLU A 215 -30.29 13.54 -4.79
CA GLU A 215 -31.11 14.71 -5.10
C GLU A 215 -32.02 15.04 -3.91
N GLY A 216 -32.06 16.33 -3.59
CA GLY A 216 -33.18 17.04 -2.98
C GLY A 216 -33.33 18.36 -3.72
#